data_AF-A0A9D3WL40-F1
#
_entry.id   AF-A0A9D3WL40-F1
#
_cell.length_a   1.000
_cell.length_b   1.000
_cell.length_c   1.000
_cell.angle_alpha   90.00
_cell.angle_beta   90.00
_cell.angle_gamma   90.00
#
_symmetry.space_group_name_H-M   'P 1'
#
loop_
_entity.id
_entity.type
_entity.pdbx_description
1 polymer ?
#
loop_
_entity_poly.entity_id
_entity_poly.type
_entity_poly.pdbx_seq_one_letter_code
_entity_poly.pdbx_strand_id
1 'polypeptide(L)'
;MSPTESSREENVYMAKLAEQAERYEEMVEFMEKVAKTVDVEELTVEERNLLSVAYKNVIGARRASWRIISSIEQKEESRGNEDHVAQLKEYRGKIEAELSKICDGILSLLESHLIPLASSAESKVFYLKMKGDYHRYLAEFKTGAERKEAAESTLLAYKSAQDIALAELAPTHPIRLGLALNFSVFYYEILNSPDRACNLAKQVFIFYCFAINIFSFYLFVIDVEQLKKSKLVWLLIVLGSSVSEAIVNCFNLILPQLDLIVMATPCIQ
;
A
#
# COMPACT_ATOMS: atom_id res chain seq x y z
N MET A 1 17.93 -28.85 11.39
CA MET A 1 16.72 -28.69 10.59
C MET A 1 15.65 -29.62 11.14
N SER A 2 14.74 -29.03 11.89
CA SER A 2 13.44 -29.58 12.24
C SER A 2 12.54 -29.67 11.00
N PRO A 3 11.48 -30.52 11.01
CA PRO A 3 10.54 -30.60 9.88
C PRO A 3 9.87 -29.25 9.57
N THR A 4 9.69 -28.41 10.58
CA THR A 4 9.11 -27.06 10.49
C THR A 4 10.03 -26.07 9.78
N GLU A 5 11.34 -26.07 10.06
CA GLU A 5 12.31 -25.19 9.36
C GLU A 5 12.36 -25.48 7.87
N SER A 6 12.43 -26.76 7.47
CA SER A 6 12.40 -27.18 6.05
C SER A 6 11.17 -26.62 5.34
N SER A 7 10.00 -26.73 5.97
CA SER A 7 8.75 -26.22 5.39
C SER A 7 8.72 -24.69 5.25
N ARG A 8 9.39 -23.92 6.13
CA ARG A 8 9.46 -22.46 6.03
C ARG A 8 10.33 -22.05 4.84
N GLU A 9 11.53 -22.62 4.74
CA GLU A 9 12.46 -22.37 3.63
C GLU A 9 11.86 -22.74 2.27
N GLU A 10 11.21 -23.90 2.18
CA GLU A 10 10.50 -24.37 0.98
C GLU A 10 9.39 -23.40 0.53
N ASN A 11 8.54 -22.94 1.46
CA ASN A 11 7.49 -21.97 1.13
C ASN A 11 8.07 -20.60 0.71
N VAL A 12 9.15 -20.12 1.35
CA VAL A 12 9.82 -18.86 0.94
C VAL A 12 10.43 -18.99 -0.46
N TYR A 13 11.06 -20.13 -0.77
CA TYR A 13 11.58 -20.41 -2.11
C TYR A 13 10.46 -20.43 -3.16
N MET A 14 9.35 -21.11 -2.87
CA MET A 14 8.18 -21.15 -3.76
C MET A 14 7.51 -19.78 -3.94
N ALA A 15 7.48 -18.94 -2.91
CA ALA A 15 7.00 -17.56 -3.02
C ALA A 15 7.89 -16.71 -3.97
N LYS A 16 9.21 -16.85 -3.89
CA LYS A 16 10.16 -16.18 -4.80
C LYS A 16 10.01 -16.65 -6.25
N LEU A 17 9.72 -17.94 -6.47
CA LEU A 17 9.39 -18.46 -7.81
C LEU A 17 8.04 -17.94 -8.32
N ALA A 18 7.02 -17.87 -7.45
CA ALA A 18 5.71 -17.34 -7.80
C ALA A 18 5.76 -15.85 -8.15
N GLU A 19 6.60 -15.06 -7.46
CA GLU A 19 6.89 -13.67 -7.79
C GLU A 19 7.49 -13.52 -9.19
N GLN A 20 8.54 -14.28 -9.51
CA GLN A 20 9.19 -14.27 -10.84
C GLN A 20 8.26 -14.74 -11.97
N ALA A 21 7.28 -15.58 -11.67
CA ALA A 21 6.25 -16.03 -12.59
C ALA A 21 5.01 -15.12 -12.65
N GLU A 22 4.99 -14.01 -11.89
CA GLU A 22 3.84 -13.11 -11.70
C GLU A 22 2.56 -13.80 -11.17
N ARG A 23 2.70 -14.97 -10.54
CA ARG A 23 1.58 -15.78 -9.98
C ARG A 23 1.30 -15.37 -8.54
N TYR A 24 0.92 -14.11 -8.36
CA TYR A 24 0.79 -13.49 -7.03
C TYR A 24 -0.27 -14.14 -6.13
N GLU A 25 -1.30 -14.80 -6.68
CA GLU A 25 -2.30 -15.54 -5.88
C GLU A 25 -1.65 -16.75 -5.18
N GLU A 26 -0.81 -17.53 -5.86
CA GLU A 26 0.01 -18.58 -5.22
C GLU A 26 1.09 -18.01 -4.29
N MET A 27 1.68 -16.87 -4.64
CA MET A 27 2.64 -16.18 -3.77
C MET A 27 2.01 -15.85 -2.40
N VAL A 28 0.73 -15.44 -2.38
CA VAL A 28 -0.02 -15.25 -1.14
C VAL A 28 -0.20 -16.56 -0.39
N GLU A 29 -0.58 -17.67 -1.05
CA GLU A 29 -0.74 -18.97 -0.39
C GLU A 29 0.55 -19.48 0.26
N PHE A 30 1.71 -19.30 -0.38
CA PHE A 30 3.00 -19.67 0.19
C PHE A 30 3.38 -18.76 1.38
N MET A 31 3.22 -17.44 1.23
CA MET A 31 3.54 -16.49 2.31
C MET A 31 2.56 -16.57 3.49
N GLU A 32 1.31 -16.96 3.30
CA GLU A 32 0.38 -17.29 4.39
C GLU A 32 0.86 -18.50 5.21
N LYS A 33 1.42 -19.54 4.56
CA LYS A 33 1.96 -20.70 5.27
C LYS A 33 3.18 -20.30 6.10
N VAL A 34 4.10 -19.51 5.53
CA VAL A 34 5.23 -18.93 6.26
C VAL A 34 4.74 -18.11 7.45
N ALA A 35 3.76 -17.22 7.25
CA ALA A 35 3.23 -16.35 8.30
C ALA A 35 2.42 -17.07 9.40
N LYS A 36 1.93 -18.29 9.13
CA LYS A 36 1.25 -19.16 10.10
C LYS A 36 2.21 -20.11 10.85
N THR A 37 3.48 -20.23 10.44
CA THR A 37 4.53 -20.95 11.21
C THR A 37 5.31 -20.03 12.16
N VAL A 38 4.91 -18.76 12.29
CA VAL A 38 5.61 -17.69 13.05
C VAL A 38 5.43 -17.83 14.57
N ASP A 39 4.61 -18.75 15.07
CA ASP A 39 4.35 -18.98 16.52
C ASP A 39 5.63 -19.23 17.39
N VAL A 40 6.81 -19.34 16.77
CA VAL A 40 8.13 -19.45 17.40
C VAL A 40 9.05 -18.25 17.12
N GLU A 41 8.95 -17.57 15.98
CA GLU A 41 9.94 -16.58 15.52
C GLU A 41 9.37 -15.60 14.46
N GLU A 42 9.59 -14.29 14.67
CA GLU A 42 9.15 -13.18 13.81
C GLU A 42 9.54 -13.35 12.32
N LEU A 43 8.78 -12.75 11.40
CA LEU A 43 9.17 -12.72 9.99
C LEU A 43 10.42 -11.85 9.81
N THR A 44 11.39 -12.37 9.06
CA THR A 44 12.55 -11.59 8.62
C THR A 44 12.12 -10.42 7.72
N VAL A 45 13.00 -9.43 7.55
CA VAL A 45 12.75 -8.28 6.67
C VAL A 45 12.44 -8.72 5.23
N GLU A 46 13.09 -9.78 4.73
CA GLU A 46 12.83 -10.33 3.40
C GLU A 46 11.44 -10.96 3.31
N GLU A 47 11.08 -11.86 4.22
CA GLU A 47 9.77 -12.52 4.25
C GLU A 47 8.62 -11.52 4.43
N ARG A 48 8.80 -10.53 5.31
CA ARG A 48 7.84 -9.44 5.52
C ARG A 48 7.62 -8.62 4.24
N ASN A 49 8.68 -8.38 3.47
CA ASN A 49 8.59 -7.69 2.18
C ASN A 49 7.89 -8.57 1.13
N LEU A 50 8.24 -9.85 1.02
CA LEU A 50 7.57 -10.81 0.11
C LEU A 50 6.07 -10.91 0.39
N LEU A 51 5.67 -11.06 1.65
CA LEU A 51 4.26 -11.05 2.08
C LEU A 51 3.55 -9.76 1.62
N SER A 52 4.20 -8.61 1.80
CA SER A 52 3.62 -7.33 1.38
C SER A 52 3.57 -7.16 -0.14
N VAL A 53 4.50 -7.72 -0.91
CA VAL A 53 4.47 -7.69 -2.38
C VAL A 53 3.35 -8.59 -2.92
N ALA A 54 3.22 -9.80 -2.37
CA ALA A 54 2.20 -10.78 -2.74
C ALA A 54 0.78 -10.18 -2.66
N TYR A 55 0.34 -9.80 -1.45
CA TYR A 55 -1.01 -9.26 -1.26
C TYR A 55 -1.21 -7.92 -1.99
N LYS A 56 -0.19 -7.05 -2.09
CA LYS A 56 -0.28 -5.77 -2.79
C LYS A 56 -0.60 -5.95 -4.28
N ASN A 57 0.00 -6.93 -4.94
CA ASN A 57 -0.28 -7.20 -6.36
C ASN A 57 -1.69 -7.81 -6.54
N VAL A 58 -2.06 -8.79 -5.72
CA VAL A 58 -3.40 -9.41 -5.77
C VAL A 58 -4.51 -8.37 -5.52
N ILE A 59 -4.44 -7.60 -4.43
CA ILE A 59 -5.43 -6.56 -4.12
C ILE A 59 -5.38 -5.42 -5.15
N GLY A 60 -4.20 -5.11 -5.70
CA GLY A 60 -4.01 -4.08 -6.72
C GLY A 60 -4.78 -4.38 -8.00
N ALA A 61 -4.65 -5.60 -8.51
CA ALA A 61 -5.38 -6.05 -9.70
C ALA A 61 -6.90 -6.01 -9.49
N ARG A 62 -7.40 -6.58 -8.38
CA ARG A 62 -8.84 -6.60 -8.08
C ARG A 62 -9.41 -5.19 -7.85
N ARG A 63 -8.68 -4.28 -7.20
CA ARG A 63 -9.05 -2.87 -7.03
C ARG A 63 -9.07 -2.07 -8.33
N ALA A 64 -8.23 -2.44 -9.31
CA ALA A 64 -8.27 -1.85 -10.64
C ALA A 64 -9.52 -2.31 -11.42
N SER A 65 -9.81 -3.62 -11.44
CA SER A 65 -11.03 -4.17 -12.04
C SER A 65 -12.30 -3.57 -11.43
N TRP A 66 -12.38 -3.46 -10.10
CA TRP A 66 -13.53 -2.85 -9.42
C TRP A 66 -13.78 -1.40 -9.85
N ARG A 67 -12.71 -0.58 -9.95
CA ARG A 67 -12.82 0.82 -10.44
C ARG A 67 -13.33 0.90 -11.87
N ILE A 68 -12.83 0.02 -12.76
CA ILE A 68 -13.24 -0.02 -14.16
C ILE A 68 -14.73 -0.38 -14.26
N ILE A 69 -15.16 -1.46 -13.60
CA ILE A 69 -16.57 -1.89 -13.63
C ILE A 69 -17.49 -0.83 -13.02
N SER A 70 -17.12 -0.22 -11.89
CA SER A 70 -17.89 0.86 -11.27
C SER A 70 -18.03 2.09 -12.19
N SER A 71 -16.99 2.43 -12.97
CA SER A 71 -17.05 3.52 -13.96
C SER A 71 -17.94 3.18 -15.16
N ILE A 72 -18.00 1.90 -15.57
CA ILE A 72 -18.88 1.45 -16.65
C ILE A 72 -20.35 1.43 -16.16
N GLU A 73 -20.60 0.94 -14.94
CA GLU A 73 -21.93 0.95 -14.30
C GLU A 73 -22.53 2.36 -14.27
N GLN A 74 -21.79 3.36 -13.80
CA GLN A 74 -22.22 4.76 -13.79
C GLN A 74 -22.50 5.32 -15.20
N LYS A 75 -21.75 4.88 -16.22
CA LYS A 75 -21.96 5.30 -17.61
C LYS A 75 -23.21 4.68 -18.23
N GLU A 76 -23.51 3.41 -17.96
CA GLU A 76 -24.74 2.78 -18.43
C GLU A 76 -25.98 3.26 -17.65
N GLU A 77 -25.82 3.57 -16.35
CA GLU A 77 -26.89 4.14 -15.51
C GLU A 77 -27.29 5.54 -16.01
N SER A 78 -26.33 6.40 -16.36
CA SER A 78 -26.63 7.70 -16.99
C SER A 78 -27.20 7.62 -18.41
N ARG A 79 -27.19 6.44 -19.05
CA ARG A 79 -27.85 6.16 -20.34
C ARG A 79 -29.24 5.54 -20.18
N GLY A 80 -29.67 5.21 -18.96
CA GLY A 80 -30.95 4.54 -18.69
C GLY A 80 -30.99 3.07 -19.13
N ASN A 81 -29.84 2.40 -19.22
CA ASN A 81 -29.75 1.02 -19.70
C ASN A 81 -29.88 0.01 -18.54
N GLU A 82 -31.09 -0.13 -18.00
CA GLU A 82 -31.36 -0.85 -16.76
C GLU A 82 -30.88 -2.31 -16.76
N ASP A 83 -31.04 -3.04 -17.87
CA ASP A 83 -30.60 -4.44 -18.00
C ASP A 83 -29.07 -4.58 -17.87
N HIS A 84 -28.31 -3.72 -18.56
CA HIS A 84 -26.84 -3.70 -18.43
C HIS A 84 -26.40 -3.28 -17.03
N VAL A 85 -27.09 -2.31 -16.42
CA VAL A 85 -26.80 -1.87 -15.05
C VAL A 85 -27.02 -2.99 -14.03
N ALA A 86 -28.06 -3.82 -14.21
CA ALA A 86 -28.29 -4.99 -13.36
C ALA A 86 -27.15 -6.02 -13.47
N GLN A 87 -26.71 -6.34 -14.70
CA GLN A 87 -25.58 -7.25 -14.94
C GLN A 87 -24.26 -6.70 -14.37
N LEU A 88 -24.00 -5.40 -14.53
CA LEU A 88 -22.80 -4.74 -13.99
C LEU A 88 -22.80 -4.72 -12.46
N LYS A 89 -23.96 -4.51 -11.82
CA LYS A 89 -24.11 -4.60 -10.35
C LYS A 89 -23.82 -6.00 -9.82
N GLU A 90 -24.31 -7.06 -10.50
CA GLU A 90 -23.98 -8.44 -10.12
C GLU A 90 -22.47 -8.73 -10.26
N TYR A 91 -21.86 -8.31 -11.37
CA TYR A 91 -20.43 -8.53 -11.61
C TYR A 91 -19.54 -7.73 -10.66
N ARG A 92 -19.91 -6.48 -10.35
CA ARG A 92 -19.24 -5.68 -9.31
C ARG A 92 -19.33 -6.38 -7.95
N GLY A 93 -20.50 -6.91 -7.58
CA GLY A 93 -20.69 -7.65 -6.32
C GLY A 93 -19.76 -8.87 -6.19
N LYS A 94 -19.47 -9.57 -7.29
CA LYS A 94 -18.48 -10.67 -7.29
C LYS A 94 -17.06 -10.16 -6.99
N ILE A 95 -16.64 -9.05 -7.61
CA ILE A 95 -15.33 -8.43 -7.35
C ILE A 95 -15.25 -7.89 -5.91
N GLU A 96 -16.34 -7.33 -5.36
CA GLU A 96 -16.40 -6.86 -3.97
C GLU A 96 -16.28 -8.01 -2.96
N ALA A 97 -16.83 -9.20 -3.27
CA ALA A 97 -16.65 -10.40 -2.46
C ALA A 97 -15.21 -10.92 -2.52
N GLU A 98 -14.57 -10.94 -3.70
CA GLU A 98 -13.14 -11.26 -3.84
C GLU A 98 -12.25 -10.29 -3.05
N LEU A 99 -12.49 -8.98 -3.19
CA LEU A 99 -11.77 -7.93 -2.45
C LEU A 99 -11.93 -8.10 -0.94
N SER A 100 -13.15 -8.36 -0.46
CA SER A 100 -13.40 -8.60 0.96
C SER A 100 -12.59 -9.81 1.45
N LYS A 101 -12.68 -10.95 0.76
CA LYS A 101 -11.92 -12.16 1.11
C LYS A 101 -10.41 -11.93 1.19
N ILE A 102 -9.84 -11.16 0.26
CA ILE A 102 -8.39 -10.85 0.26
C ILE A 102 -8.03 -9.97 1.46
N CYS A 103 -8.83 -8.93 1.75
CA CYS A 103 -8.64 -8.08 2.92
C CYS A 103 -8.78 -8.86 4.23
N ASP A 104 -9.81 -9.68 4.37
CA ASP A 104 -10.10 -10.45 5.59
C ASP A 104 -8.98 -11.47 5.89
N GLY A 105 -8.41 -12.09 4.85
CA GLY A 105 -7.28 -13.02 4.98
C GLY A 105 -6.04 -12.36 5.60
N ILE A 106 -5.60 -11.21 5.05
CA ILE A 106 -4.44 -10.49 5.60
C ILE A 106 -4.74 -9.80 6.93
N LEU A 107 -5.94 -9.28 7.14
CA LEU A 107 -6.32 -8.67 8.42
C LEU A 107 -6.31 -9.70 9.55
N SER A 108 -6.86 -10.90 9.31
CA SER A 108 -6.79 -12.04 10.22
C SER A 108 -5.34 -12.40 10.54
N LEU A 109 -4.50 -12.55 9.52
CA LEU A 109 -3.07 -12.88 9.67
C LEU A 109 -2.29 -11.81 10.47
N LEU A 110 -2.59 -10.53 10.24
CA LEU A 110 -2.00 -9.40 10.95
C LEU A 110 -2.39 -9.41 12.44
N GLU A 111 -3.66 -9.68 12.75
CA GLU A 111 -4.17 -9.67 14.12
C GLU A 111 -3.75 -10.91 14.93
N SER A 112 -3.73 -12.10 14.32
CA SER A 112 -3.45 -13.35 15.04
C SER A 112 -1.96 -13.67 15.20
N HIS A 113 -1.13 -13.43 14.18
CA HIS A 113 0.29 -13.81 14.20
C HIS A 113 1.24 -12.61 14.13
N LEU A 114 1.05 -11.67 13.20
CA LEU A 114 2.14 -10.73 12.85
C LEU A 114 2.27 -9.52 13.81
N ILE A 115 1.17 -8.87 14.19
CA ILE A 115 1.21 -7.73 15.12
C ILE A 115 1.61 -8.17 16.55
N PRO A 116 1.08 -9.28 17.12
CA PRO A 116 1.46 -9.71 18.46
C PRO A 116 2.94 -10.08 18.62
N LEU A 117 3.57 -10.59 17.56
CA LEU A 117 4.96 -11.05 17.55
C LEU A 117 5.97 -9.98 17.10
N ALA A 118 5.50 -8.83 16.64
CA ALA A 118 6.36 -7.75 16.18
C ALA A 118 7.17 -7.15 17.35
N SER A 119 8.49 -7.38 17.37
CA SER A 119 9.36 -6.90 18.45
C SER A 119 9.78 -5.43 18.25
N SER A 120 10.24 -5.09 17.05
CA SER A 120 10.84 -3.80 16.71
C SER A 120 9.81 -2.70 16.42
N ALA A 121 10.20 -1.44 16.57
CA ALA A 121 9.41 -0.29 16.11
C ALA A 121 9.09 -0.39 14.61
N GLU A 122 10.07 -0.79 13.79
CA GLU A 122 9.90 -0.90 12.34
C GLU A 122 8.82 -1.92 11.95
N SER A 123 8.86 -3.13 12.53
CA SER A 123 7.87 -4.18 12.24
C SER A 123 6.49 -3.82 12.78
N LYS A 124 6.39 -3.27 14.00
CA LYS A 124 5.11 -2.75 14.55
C LYS A 124 4.48 -1.71 13.63
N VAL A 125 5.23 -0.69 13.23
CA VAL A 125 4.74 0.37 12.34
C VAL A 125 4.41 -0.21 10.95
N PHE A 126 5.21 -1.14 10.43
CA PHE A 126 4.95 -1.80 9.15
C PHE A 126 3.61 -2.56 9.16
N TYR A 127 3.36 -3.41 10.15
CA TYR A 127 2.13 -4.21 10.23
C TYR A 127 0.90 -3.36 10.58
N LEU A 128 1.01 -2.37 11.46
CA LEU A 128 -0.09 -1.44 11.76
C LEU A 128 -0.43 -0.57 10.55
N LYS A 129 0.57 -0.11 9.79
CA LYS A 129 0.36 0.56 8.50
C LYS A 129 -0.34 -0.38 7.51
N MET A 130 0.09 -1.64 7.40
CA MET A 130 -0.51 -2.63 6.52
C MET A 130 -1.99 -2.88 6.90
N LYS A 131 -2.30 -3.03 8.19
CA LYS A 131 -3.67 -3.12 8.71
C LYS A 131 -4.52 -1.91 8.28
N GLY A 132 -4.00 -0.70 8.44
CA GLY A 132 -4.66 0.53 7.99
C GLY A 132 -4.89 0.55 6.48
N ASP A 133 -3.93 0.08 5.68
CA ASP A 133 -4.07 -0.01 4.22
C ASP A 133 -5.20 -0.98 3.80
N TYR A 134 -5.36 -2.15 4.44
CA TYR A 134 -6.42 -3.11 4.08
C TYR A 134 -7.82 -2.69 4.56
N HIS A 135 -7.96 -2.11 5.77
CA HIS A 135 -9.22 -1.48 6.16
C HIS A 135 -9.57 -0.29 5.24
N ARG A 136 -8.57 0.46 4.74
CA ARG A 136 -8.80 1.54 3.78
C ARG A 136 -9.35 1.00 2.46
N TYR A 137 -8.83 -0.13 1.98
CA TYR A 137 -9.35 -0.79 0.79
C TYR A 137 -10.79 -1.27 0.97
N LEU A 138 -11.17 -1.79 2.15
CA LEU A 138 -12.58 -2.07 2.47
C LEU A 138 -13.43 -0.79 2.40
N ALA A 139 -12.96 0.32 3.01
CA ALA A 139 -13.68 1.59 3.01
C ALA A 139 -13.85 2.25 1.62
N GLU A 140 -13.10 1.82 0.60
CA GLU A 140 -13.25 2.30 -0.79
C GLU A 140 -14.55 1.81 -1.44
N PHE A 141 -14.95 0.56 -1.21
CA PHE A 141 -16.11 -0.08 -1.89
C PHE A 141 -17.28 -0.42 -0.98
N LYS A 142 -17.05 -0.62 0.34
CA LYS A 142 -18.14 -0.84 1.30
C LYS A 142 -19.03 0.40 1.41
N THR A 143 -20.27 0.19 1.90
CA THR A 143 -21.27 1.26 2.08
C THR A 143 -21.89 1.22 3.47
N GLY A 144 -22.74 2.20 3.81
CA GLY A 144 -23.53 2.19 5.05
C GLY A 144 -22.69 2.14 6.33
N ALA A 145 -22.99 1.17 7.20
CA ALA A 145 -22.29 0.96 8.47
C ALA A 145 -20.89 0.37 8.26
N GLU A 146 -20.75 -0.64 7.39
CA GLU A 146 -19.47 -1.32 7.12
C GLU A 146 -18.39 -0.34 6.64
N ARG A 147 -18.76 0.67 5.83
CA ARG A 147 -17.83 1.74 5.42
C ARG A 147 -17.32 2.57 6.60
N LYS A 148 -18.19 2.88 7.57
CA LYS A 148 -17.82 3.67 8.75
C LYS A 148 -16.87 2.89 9.64
N GLU A 149 -17.20 1.64 9.92
CA GLU A 149 -16.37 0.71 10.70
C GLU A 149 -14.98 0.51 10.06
N ALA A 150 -14.92 0.32 8.73
CA ALA A 150 -13.66 0.22 8.00
C ALA A 150 -12.85 1.53 8.05
N ALA A 151 -13.49 2.69 7.94
CA ALA A 151 -12.82 4.00 8.05
C ALA A 151 -12.31 4.27 9.47
N GLU A 152 -13.08 3.93 10.50
CA GLU A 152 -12.68 4.04 11.91
C GLU A 152 -11.50 3.09 12.22
N SER A 153 -11.56 1.84 11.76
CA SER A 153 -10.47 0.86 11.89
C SER A 153 -9.19 1.33 11.18
N THR A 154 -9.31 1.93 10.00
CA THR A 154 -8.18 2.57 9.29
C THR A 154 -7.56 3.69 10.13
N LEU A 155 -8.38 4.58 10.67
CA LEU A 155 -7.94 5.72 11.47
C LEU A 155 -7.22 5.27 12.75
N LEU A 156 -7.74 4.24 13.44
CA LEU A 156 -7.13 3.66 14.63
C LEU A 156 -5.78 3.00 14.31
N ALA A 157 -5.71 2.20 13.24
CA ALA A 157 -4.48 1.53 12.82
C ALA A 157 -3.38 2.53 12.42
N TYR A 158 -3.71 3.54 11.62
CA TYR A 158 -2.74 4.58 11.23
C TYR A 158 -2.31 5.49 12.37
N LYS A 159 -3.21 5.84 13.31
CA LYS A 159 -2.81 6.57 14.53
C LYS A 159 -1.84 5.76 15.37
N SER A 160 -2.16 4.48 15.64
CA SER A 160 -1.28 3.59 16.40
C SER A 160 0.09 3.44 15.74
N ALA A 161 0.13 3.30 14.40
CA ALA A 161 1.38 3.29 13.64
C ALA A 161 2.11 4.65 13.71
N GLN A 162 1.37 5.76 13.70
CA GLN A 162 1.94 7.12 13.71
C GLN A 162 2.57 7.43 15.07
N ASP A 163 1.93 7.09 16.18
CA ASP A 163 2.44 7.37 17.52
C ASP A 163 3.78 6.67 17.76
N ILE A 164 3.89 5.37 17.38
CA ILE A 164 5.16 4.62 17.41
C ILE A 164 6.19 5.23 16.45
N ALA A 165 5.79 5.54 15.20
CA ALA A 165 6.71 6.11 14.21
C ALA A 165 7.21 7.51 14.57
N LEU A 166 6.43 8.30 15.30
CA LEU A 166 6.84 9.62 15.81
C LEU A 166 7.85 9.50 16.95
N ALA A 167 7.67 8.51 17.83
CA ALA A 167 8.50 8.27 19.01
C ALA A 167 9.82 7.54 18.70
N GLU A 168 9.79 6.52 17.85
CA GLU A 168 10.89 5.55 17.71
C GLU A 168 11.60 5.57 16.34
N LEU A 169 11.01 6.17 15.29
CA LEU A 169 11.61 6.22 13.95
C LEU A 169 12.06 7.64 13.57
N ALA A 170 13.22 7.76 12.93
CA ALA A 170 13.72 9.06 12.44
C ALA A 170 12.73 9.73 11.46
N PRO A 171 12.63 11.07 11.40
CA PRO A 171 11.70 11.77 10.49
C PRO A 171 11.87 11.44 9.00
N THR A 172 13.08 11.03 8.59
CA THR A 172 13.45 10.62 7.24
C THR A 172 13.30 9.11 6.99
N HIS A 173 12.83 8.33 7.97
CA HIS A 173 12.74 6.87 7.87
C HIS A 173 11.69 6.44 6.81
N PRO A 174 12.02 5.53 5.88
CA PRO A 174 11.12 5.16 4.78
C PRO A 174 9.73 4.67 5.22
N ILE A 175 9.65 3.91 6.32
CA ILE A 175 8.37 3.39 6.83
C ILE A 175 7.51 4.54 7.38
N ARG A 176 8.10 5.49 8.10
CA ARG A 176 7.42 6.68 8.64
C ARG A 176 6.90 7.59 7.52
N LEU A 177 7.70 7.82 6.49
CA LEU A 177 7.30 8.59 5.31
C LEU A 177 6.18 7.90 4.52
N GLY A 178 6.30 6.58 4.30
CA GLY A 178 5.29 5.77 3.62
C GLY A 178 3.97 5.65 4.39
N LEU A 179 4.00 5.62 5.73
CA LEU A 179 2.81 5.71 6.57
C LEU A 179 2.11 7.05 6.39
N ALA A 180 2.83 8.16 6.54
CA ALA A 180 2.25 9.49 6.48
C ALA A 180 1.69 9.83 5.07
N LEU A 181 2.29 9.30 4.00
CA LEU A 181 1.72 9.34 2.65
C LEU A 181 0.39 8.56 2.55
N ASN A 182 0.34 7.32 3.03
CA ASN A 182 -0.89 6.52 2.95
C ASN A 182 -2.00 7.06 3.87
N PHE A 183 -1.62 7.72 4.97
CA PHE A 183 -2.56 8.40 5.87
C PHE A 183 -3.09 9.72 5.28
N SER A 184 -2.30 10.48 4.52
CA SER A 184 -2.80 11.67 3.81
C SER A 184 -3.79 11.29 2.70
N VAL A 185 -3.52 10.22 1.95
CA VAL A 185 -4.47 9.63 0.98
C VAL A 185 -5.78 9.23 1.66
N PHE A 186 -5.75 8.61 2.83
CA PHE A 186 -6.97 8.29 3.60
C PHE A 186 -7.79 9.52 4.01
N TYR A 187 -7.13 10.58 4.50
CA TYR A 187 -7.83 11.84 4.83
C TYR A 187 -8.51 12.45 3.59
N TYR A 188 -7.90 12.31 2.41
CA TYR A 188 -8.45 12.81 1.16
C TYR A 188 -9.60 11.93 0.64
N GLU A 189 -9.32 10.66 0.34
CA GLU A 189 -10.22 9.77 -0.40
C GLU A 189 -11.38 9.21 0.45
N ILE A 190 -11.15 8.93 1.74
CA ILE A 190 -12.14 8.25 2.59
C ILE A 190 -12.87 9.23 3.51
N LEU A 191 -12.13 10.13 4.16
CA LEU A 191 -12.69 11.12 5.11
C LEU A 191 -13.06 12.46 4.47
N ASN A 192 -12.87 12.64 3.16
CA ASN A 192 -13.18 13.86 2.41
C ASN A 192 -12.69 15.15 3.12
N SER A 193 -11.48 15.09 3.67
CA SER A 193 -10.86 16.10 4.53
C SER A 193 -9.56 16.64 3.90
N PRO A 194 -9.66 17.36 2.76
CA PRO A 194 -8.50 17.73 1.93
C PRO A 194 -7.48 18.61 2.67
N ASP A 195 -7.91 19.48 3.58
CA ASP A 195 -6.99 20.33 4.36
C ASP A 195 -6.06 19.49 5.27
N ARG A 196 -6.61 18.44 5.90
CA ARG A 196 -5.84 17.52 6.74
C ARG A 196 -4.86 16.70 5.90
N ALA A 197 -5.31 16.22 4.74
CA ALA A 197 -4.47 15.52 3.78
C ALA A 197 -3.30 16.40 3.29
N CYS A 198 -3.58 17.64 2.89
CA CYS A 198 -2.59 18.60 2.41
C CYS A 198 -1.56 18.95 3.49
N ASN A 199 -2.01 19.21 4.73
CA ASN A 199 -1.11 19.50 5.85
C ASN A 199 -0.18 18.33 6.19
N LEU A 200 -0.68 17.10 6.17
CA LEU A 200 0.14 15.91 6.41
C LEU A 200 1.12 15.64 5.24
N ALA A 201 0.66 15.80 3.99
CA ALA A 201 1.50 15.65 2.80
C ALA A 201 2.63 16.71 2.74
N LYS A 202 2.36 17.96 3.14
CA LYS A 202 3.39 19.02 3.25
C LYS A 202 4.50 18.66 4.22
N GLN A 203 4.16 18.10 5.39
CA GLN A 203 5.17 17.62 6.35
C GLN A 203 6.06 16.53 5.74
N VAL A 204 5.48 15.54 5.08
CA VAL A 204 6.21 14.46 4.38
C VAL A 204 7.14 15.03 3.31
N PHE A 205 6.65 15.95 2.48
CA PHE A 205 7.44 16.58 1.42
C PHE A 205 8.65 17.35 1.99
N ILE A 206 8.45 18.11 3.06
CA ILE A 206 9.53 18.83 3.74
C ILE A 206 10.60 17.85 4.25
N PHE A 207 10.22 16.79 4.96
CA PHE A 207 11.19 15.79 5.45
C PHE A 207 11.91 15.06 4.30
N TYR A 208 11.23 14.80 3.18
CA TYR A 208 11.83 14.20 1.99
C TYR A 208 12.87 15.13 1.34
N CYS A 209 12.57 16.42 1.21
CA CYS A 209 13.53 17.42 0.73
C CYS A 209 14.73 17.60 1.67
N PHE A 210 14.54 17.52 2.99
CA PHE A 210 15.66 17.51 3.94
C PHE A 210 16.54 16.26 3.81
N ALA A 211 15.94 15.08 3.61
CA ALA A 211 16.70 13.85 3.34
C ALA A 211 17.52 13.95 2.05
N ILE A 212 16.94 14.49 0.96
CA ILE A 212 17.63 14.68 -0.32
C ILE A 212 18.79 15.68 -0.21
N ASN A 213 18.66 16.77 0.57
CA ASN A 213 19.76 17.71 0.77
C ASN A 213 20.98 17.08 1.46
N ILE A 214 20.78 16.04 2.29
CA ILE A 214 21.88 15.24 2.87
C ILE A 214 22.45 14.27 1.81
N PHE A 215 21.59 13.65 0.99
CA PHE A 215 21.98 12.64 0.00
C PHE A 215 22.69 13.23 -1.24
N SER A 216 22.36 14.47 -1.62
CA SER A 216 22.94 15.18 -2.76
C SER A 216 24.45 15.47 -2.64
N PHE A 217 25.05 15.19 -1.49
CA PHE A 217 26.51 15.28 -1.26
C PHE A 217 27.26 14.00 -1.67
N TYR A 218 26.57 12.88 -1.95
CA TYR A 218 27.20 11.55 -2.06
C TYR A 218 27.04 10.81 -3.41
N LEU A 219 26.07 11.13 -4.27
CA LEU A 219 25.90 10.44 -5.57
C LEU A 219 26.00 11.39 -6.77
N PHE A 220 27.10 11.28 -7.52
CA PHE A 220 27.39 12.02 -8.77
C PHE A 220 27.39 11.09 -10.01
N VAL A 221 26.79 9.89 -9.92
CA VAL A 221 27.08 8.77 -10.86
C VAL A 221 25.81 7.95 -11.19
N ILE A 222 25.40 7.97 -12.48
CA ILE A 222 24.40 7.07 -13.15
C ILE A 222 22.93 7.27 -12.68
N ASP A 223 21.85 7.06 -13.45
CA ASP A 223 21.50 7.22 -14.89
C ASP A 223 19.94 7.10 -15.02
N VAL A 224 19.31 7.42 -16.17
CA VAL A 224 17.94 8.00 -16.20
C VAL A 224 17.00 7.48 -17.32
N GLU A 225 16.22 6.39 -17.13
CA GLU A 225 15.18 6.02 -18.13
C GLU A 225 13.79 5.49 -17.67
N GLN A 226 13.49 5.26 -16.37
CA GLN A 226 12.25 4.55 -15.97
C GLN A 226 11.15 5.34 -15.20
N LEU A 227 11.33 6.62 -14.86
CA LEU A 227 10.51 7.29 -13.83
C LEU A 227 9.13 7.87 -14.26
N LYS A 228 8.42 7.26 -15.21
CA LYS A 228 7.21 7.85 -15.82
C LYS A 228 5.83 7.44 -15.25
N LYS A 229 5.73 6.74 -14.09
CA LYS A 229 4.44 6.15 -13.64
C LYS A 229 3.90 6.61 -12.27
N SER A 230 2.84 7.42 -12.36
CA SER A 230 1.69 7.56 -11.44
C SER A 230 1.81 8.31 -10.11
N LYS A 231 2.63 7.92 -9.12
CA LYS A 231 2.45 8.47 -7.74
C LYS A 231 2.91 9.91 -7.54
N LEU A 232 3.88 10.38 -8.31
CA LEU A 232 4.48 11.70 -8.08
C LEU A 232 3.69 12.86 -8.68
N VAL A 233 2.93 12.60 -9.76
CA VAL A 233 2.03 13.58 -10.40
C VAL A 233 0.97 14.05 -9.40
N TRP A 234 0.43 13.15 -8.58
CA TRP A 234 -0.56 13.49 -7.55
C TRP A 234 0.04 14.42 -6.47
N LEU A 235 1.27 14.17 -6.02
CA LEU A 235 1.95 15.02 -5.03
C LEU A 235 2.22 16.43 -5.59
N LEU A 236 2.58 16.54 -6.87
CA LEU A 236 2.74 17.84 -7.56
C LEU A 236 1.41 18.58 -7.73
N ILE A 237 0.31 17.87 -8.05
CA ILE A 237 -1.04 18.46 -8.13
C ILE A 237 -1.51 18.98 -6.76
N VAL A 238 -1.27 18.22 -5.68
CA VAL A 238 -1.68 18.58 -4.31
C VAL A 238 -0.89 19.76 -3.73
N LEU A 239 0.36 19.97 -4.18
CA LEU A 239 1.21 21.07 -3.70
C LEU A 239 0.99 22.40 -4.44
N GLY A 240 0.40 22.38 -5.64
CA GLY A 240 0.11 23.58 -6.42
C GLY A 240 1.34 24.23 -7.06
N SER A 241 1.09 25.18 -7.97
CA SER A 241 2.05 25.75 -8.93
C SER A 241 3.11 26.70 -8.33
N SER A 242 3.57 26.46 -7.11
CA SER A 242 4.44 27.37 -6.34
C SER A 242 5.87 26.87 -6.13
N VAL A 243 6.27 25.74 -6.73
CA VAL A 243 7.61 25.17 -6.57
C VAL A 243 8.30 25.02 -7.94
N SER A 244 8.73 26.16 -8.50
CA SER A 244 9.37 26.21 -9.83
C SER A 244 10.81 25.72 -9.80
N GLU A 245 11.24 25.16 -10.95
CA GLU A 245 12.62 24.91 -11.45
C GLU A 245 13.60 24.12 -10.57
N ALA A 246 13.73 24.37 -9.27
CA ALA A 246 14.63 23.64 -8.37
C ALA A 246 14.27 22.14 -8.30
N ILE A 247 12.97 21.80 -8.26
CA ILE A 247 12.51 20.40 -8.31
C ILE A 247 12.96 19.73 -9.62
N VAL A 248 12.81 20.41 -10.77
CA VAL A 248 13.12 19.83 -12.09
C VAL A 248 14.60 19.51 -12.22
N ASN A 249 15.47 20.37 -11.70
CA ASN A 249 16.92 20.13 -11.71
C ASN A 249 17.35 19.03 -10.72
N CYS A 250 16.72 18.92 -9.55
CA CYS A 250 16.92 17.77 -8.67
C CYS A 250 16.37 16.45 -9.26
N PHE A 251 15.35 16.51 -10.12
CA PHE A 251 14.69 15.32 -10.67
C PHE A 251 15.55 14.51 -11.65
N ASN A 252 16.46 15.17 -12.37
CA ASN A 252 17.26 14.54 -13.42
C ASN A 252 18.49 13.77 -12.90
N LEU A 253 18.67 13.61 -11.58
CA LEU A 253 19.89 13.06 -10.97
C LEU A 253 19.68 11.82 -10.07
N ILE A 254 18.44 11.47 -9.69
CA ILE A 254 18.16 10.64 -8.48
C ILE A 254 17.56 9.25 -8.82
N LEU A 255 17.70 8.79 -10.06
CA LEU A 255 16.74 7.83 -10.62
C LEU A 255 16.97 6.31 -10.35
N PRO A 256 18.20 5.77 -10.16
CA PRO A 256 18.40 4.31 -10.23
C PRO A 256 18.65 3.56 -8.89
N GLN A 257 18.11 4.00 -7.75
CA GLN A 257 18.29 3.28 -6.45
C GLN A 257 17.00 3.06 -5.62
N LEU A 258 15.82 2.93 -6.24
CA LEU A 258 14.52 2.87 -5.52
C LEU A 258 13.63 1.65 -5.85
N ASP A 259 14.22 0.50 -6.17
CA ASP A 259 13.51 -0.73 -6.58
C ASP A 259 12.66 -1.43 -5.50
N LEU A 260 12.55 -0.88 -4.27
CA LEU A 260 11.80 -1.52 -3.18
C LEU A 260 10.44 -0.90 -2.82
N ILE A 261 10.01 0.22 -3.42
CA ILE A 261 8.89 1.03 -2.84
C ILE A 261 7.67 1.25 -3.76
N VAL A 262 7.78 1.44 -5.09
CA VAL A 262 6.61 1.79 -5.93
C VAL A 262 6.56 1.18 -7.33
N MET A 263 6.00 -0.03 -7.43
CA MET A 263 5.21 -0.46 -8.60
C MET A 263 3.71 -0.40 -8.25
N ALA A 264 2.92 0.43 -8.94
CA ALA A 264 1.44 0.41 -8.91
C ALA A 264 0.81 1.27 -10.04
N THR A 265 0.30 0.57 -11.07
CA THR A 265 -0.74 0.95 -12.07
C THR A 265 -0.56 2.19 -12.98
N PRO A 266 -0.70 2.02 -14.32
CA PRO A 266 -1.05 3.10 -15.25
C PRO A 266 -2.57 3.42 -15.20
N CYS A 267 -3.04 4.29 -16.09
CA CYS A 267 -4.43 4.75 -16.28
C CYS A 267 -4.95 5.80 -15.28
N ILE A 268 -4.50 7.05 -15.50
CA ILE A 268 -5.39 8.21 -15.45
C ILE A 268 -5.32 8.84 -16.85
N GLN A 269 -6.49 9.07 -17.47
CA GLN A 269 -6.64 9.92 -18.67
C GLN A 269 -6.88 11.36 -18.21
#